data_AF-A0A2P5LGD2-F1
#
_entry.id   AF-A0A2P5LGD2-F1
#
_cell.length_a   1.000
_cell.length_b   1.000
_cell.length_c   1.000
_cell.angle_alpha   90.00
_cell.angle_beta   90.00
_cell.angle_gamma   90.00
#
_symmetry.space_group_name_H-M   'P 1'
#
loop_
_entity.id
_entity.type
_entity.pdbx_description
1 polymer ?
#
loop_
_entity_poly.entity_id
_entity_poly.type
_entity_poly.pdbx_seq_one_letter_code
_entity_poly.pdbx_strand_id
1 'polypeptide(L)'
;MTFRRQPILCDEAVRVALREAISSVREQKPFTIDAWVLLPDHLHCIWTLPEGDADFSSRWGLIKRQVSIQCREHYRRDDWLNASKRKHRESTLWQRRFWEHQIRDESDFNRHADYLHYNPVKHGYCQQVADWPYSTFHRYVAEGVYPFNWAGVADKLETVTIGE
;
A
#
# COMPACT_ATOMS: atom_id res chain seq x y z
N MET A 1 -0.93 -0.87 6.46
CA MET A 1 -0.58 -0.04 7.63
C MET A 1 0.39 -0.76 8.54
N THR A 2 1.40 -0.05 9.00
CA THR A 2 2.36 -0.51 9.99
C THR A 2 1.76 -0.48 11.39
N PHE A 3 2.24 -1.35 12.26
CA PHE A 3 1.78 -1.38 13.65
C PHE A 3 2.15 -0.07 14.33
N ARG A 4 1.21 0.55 15.07
CA ARG A 4 1.39 1.85 15.72
C ARG A 4 1.84 2.98 14.76
N ARG A 5 1.46 2.91 13.49
CA ARG A 5 1.72 3.97 12.50
C ARG A 5 3.22 4.32 12.39
N GLN A 6 4.09 3.32 12.51
CA GLN A 6 5.54 3.48 12.32
C GLN A 6 5.84 3.99 10.90
N PRO A 7 6.58 5.10 10.73
CA PRO A 7 6.88 5.69 9.43
C PRO A 7 8.07 5.02 8.74
N ILE A 8 8.02 3.71 8.53
CA ILE A 8 9.16 2.87 8.09
C ILE A 8 9.03 2.35 6.65
N LEU A 9 7.87 2.48 6.02
CA LEU A 9 7.62 1.86 4.71
C LEU A 9 8.43 2.50 3.57
N CYS A 10 8.83 3.76 3.73
CA CYS A 10 9.67 4.46 2.74
C CYS A 10 11.17 4.18 2.91
N ASP A 11 11.59 3.53 4.00
CA ASP A 11 12.98 3.16 4.24
C ASP A 11 13.42 2.15 3.17
N GLU A 12 14.67 2.29 2.71
CA GLU A 12 15.19 1.48 1.60
C GLU A 12 15.07 -0.03 1.85
N ALA A 13 15.43 -0.49 3.05
CA ALA A 13 15.31 -1.89 3.43
C ALA A 13 13.87 -2.42 3.31
N VAL A 14 12.87 -1.62 3.71
CA VAL A 14 11.46 -2.01 3.65
C VAL A 14 10.93 -1.96 2.22
N ARG A 15 11.34 -0.97 1.42
CA ARG A 15 10.98 -0.87 -0.01
C ARG A 15 11.53 -2.03 -0.82
N VAL A 16 12.80 -2.40 -0.60
CA VAL A 16 13.42 -3.56 -1.23
C VAL A 16 12.66 -4.82 -0.85
N ALA A 17 12.39 -5.01 0.44
CA ALA A 17 11.67 -6.17 0.93
C ALA A 17 10.24 -6.27 0.38
N LEU A 18 9.52 -5.14 0.28
CA LEU A 18 8.19 -5.09 -0.33
C LEU A 18 8.23 -5.51 -1.79
N ARG A 19 9.17 -4.96 -2.57
CA ARG A 19 9.31 -5.29 -4.00
C ARG A 19 9.60 -6.77 -4.21
N GLU A 20 10.56 -7.32 -3.47
CA GLU A 20 10.90 -8.74 -3.55
C GLU A 20 9.73 -9.64 -3.14
N ALA A 21 9.04 -9.29 -2.05
CA ALA A 21 7.91 -10.04 -1.57
C ALA A 21 6.73 -10.04 -2.55
N ILE A 22 6.45 -8.88 -3.15
CA ILE A 22 5.41 -8.75 -4.18
C ILE A 22 5.78 -9.61 -5.40
N SER A 23 7.02 -9.54 -5.90
CA SER A 23 7.48 -10.35 -7.03
C SER A 23 7.36 -11.85 -6.74
N SER A 24 7.87 -12.31 -5.59
CA SER A 24 7.82 -13.71 -5.18
C SER A 24 6.39 -14.24 -5.06
N VAL A 25 5.48 -13.44 -4.50
CA VAL A 25 4.08 -13.85 -4.36
C VAL A 25 3.37 -13.85 -5.71
N ARG A 26 3.66 -12.90 -6.61
CA ARG A 26 3.07 -12.87 -7.97
C ARG A 26 3.47 -14.08 -8.81
N GLU A 27 4.66 -14.63 -8.62
CA GLU A 27 5.09 -15.87 -9.29
C GLU A 27 4.23 -17.08 -8.91
N GLN A 28 3.80 -17.15 -7.64
CA GLN A 28 3.05 -18.31 -7.12
C GLN A 28 1.53 -18.10 -7.14
N LYS A 29 1.09 -16.86 -6.99
CA LYS A 29 -0.31 -16.44 -6.88
C LYS A 29 -0.50 -15.17 -7.71
N PRO A 30 -0.69 -15.29 -9.03
CA PRO A 30 -0.74 -14.13 -9.93
C PRO A 30 -1.78 -13.09 -9.53
N PHE A 31 -1.45 -11.82 -9.74
CA PHE A 31 -2.36 -10.67 -9.66
C PHE A 31 -1.74 -9.49 -10.42
N THR A 32 -2.58 -8.56 -10.84
CA THR A 32 -2.20 -7.29 -11.46
C THR A 32 -2.26 -6.18 -10.43
N ILE A 33 -1.32 -5.23 -10.51
CA ILE A 33 -1.33 -4.01 -9.71
C ILE A 33 -1.80 -2.86 -10.62
N ASP A 34 -3.05 -2.47 -10.45
CA ASP A 34 -3.67 -1.40 -11.24
C ASP A 34 -3.24 -0.04 -10.70
N ALA A 35 -3.32 0.16 -9.37
CA ALA A 35 -2.82 1.37 -8.72
C ALA A 35 -2.08 1.04 -7.41
N TRP A 36 -1.09 1.86 -7.06
CA TRP A 36 -0.33 1.73 -5.82
C TRP A 36 0.19 3.08 -5.32
N VAL A 37 0.13 3.30 -4.01
CA VAL A 37 0.84 4.36 -3.31
C VAL A 37 1.43 3.81 -2.02
N LEU A 38 2.69 4.15 -1.76
CA LEU A 38 3.38 3.82 -0.52
C LEU A 38 3.59 5.14 0.24
N LEU A 39 3.02 5.23 1.43
CA LEU A 39 3.22 6.31 2.39
C LEU A 39 4.14 5.81 3.51
N PRO A 40 4.70 6.68 4.38
CA PRO A 40 5.63 6.26 5.43
C PRO A 40 5.09 5.15 6.35
N ASP A 41 3.81 5.17 6.71
CA ASP A 41 3.22 4.25 7.69
C ASP A 41 2.10 3.36 7.12
N HIS A 42 1.64 3.62 5.91
CA HIS A 42 0.63 2.81 5.25
C HIS A 42 0.77 2.83 3.72
N LEU A 43 -0.04 2.05 3.05
CA LEU A 43 -0.08 1.96 1.59
C LEU A 43 -1.52 1.73 1.17
N HIS A 44 -1.85 2.19 -0.03
CA HIS A 44 -3.08 1.82 -0.72
C HIS A 44 -2.74 1.18 -2.05
N CYS A 45 -3.57 0.23 -2.48
CA CYS A 45 -3.42 -0.41 -3.78
C CYS A 45 -4.77 -0.85 -4.34
N ILE A 46 -4.85 -0.94 -5.65
CA ILE A 46 -5.92 -1.60 -6.39
C ILE A 46 -5.31 -2.77 -7.13
N TRP A 47 -5.87 -3.96 -6.91
CA TRP A 47 -5.43 -5.19 -7.58
C TRP A 47 -6.58 -5.81 -8.36
N THR A 48 -6.23 -6.39 -9.50
CA THR A 48 -7.09 -7.30 -10.25
C THR A 48 -6.55 -8.72 -10.10
N LEU A 49 -7.41 -9.63 -9.65
CA LEU A 49 -7.08 -11.05 -9.49
C LEU A 49 -7.51 -11.84 -10.74
N PRO A 50 -6.91 -13.02 -11.00
CA PRO A 50 -7.36 -13.91 -12.07
C PRO A 50 -8.84 -14.28 -11.94
N GLU A 51 -9.46 -14.62 -13.07
CA GLU A 51 -10.86 -15.07 -13.08
C GLU A 51 -11.05 -16.28 -12.15
N GLY A 52 -12.11 -16.23 -11.34
CA GLY A 52 -12.41 -17.26 -10.34
C GLY A 52 -11.57 -17.20 -9.06
N ASP A 53 -10.64 -16.25 -8.92
CA ASP A 53 -9.81 -16.08 -7.73
C ASP A 53 -10.24 -14.85 -6.90
N ALA A 54 -10.51 -15.07 -5.62
CA ALA A 54 -10.85 -14.04 -4.64
C ALA A 54 -9.88 -14.02 -3.44
N ASP A 55 -8.77 -14.77 -3.51
CA ASP A 55 -7.84 -14.97 -2.40
C ASP A 55 -6.77 -13.86 -2.34
N PHE A 56 -7.22 -12.61 -2.22
CA PHE A 56 -6.35 -11.45 -1.95
C PHE A 56 -5.76 -11.52 -0.54
N SER A 57 -6.48 -12.16 0.39
CA SER A 57 -6.10 -12.26 1.80
C SER A 57 -4.82 -13.07 2.00
N SER A 58 -4.67 -14.23 1.34
CA SER A 58 -3.44 -15.02 1.47
C SER A 58 -2.24 -14.32 0.82
N ARG A 59 -2.43 -13.65 -0.32
CA ARG A 59 -1.39 -12.86 -1.00
C ARG A 59 -0.83 -11.79 -0.06
N TRP A 60 -1.72 -11.02 0.57
CA TRP A 60 -1.32 -10.04 1.58
C TRP A 60 -0.66 -10.66 2.80
N GLY A 61 -1.14 -11.82 3.26
CA GLY A 61 -0.53 -12.56 4.36
C GLY A 61 0.91 -12.99 4.05
N LEU A 62 1.16 -13.50 2.85
CA LEU A 62 2.48 -13.91 2.39
C LEU A 62 3.42 -12.70 2.24
N ILE A 63 2.96 -11.62 1.60
CA ILE A 63 3.75 -10.39 1.44
C ILE A 63 4.16 -9.85 2.81
N LYS A 64 3.19 -9.67 3.73
CA LYS A 64 3.47 -9.15 5.09
C LYS A 64 4.44 -10.05 5.86
N ARG A 65 4.31 -11.37 5.69
CA ARG A 65 5.21 -12.35 6.33
C ARG A 65 6.64 -12.21 5.78
N GLN A 66 6.82 -12.20 4.46
CA GLN A 66 8.15 -12.09 3.85
C GLN A 66 8.85 -10.79 4.27
N VAL A 67 8.15 -9.65 4.18
CA VAL A 67 8.69 -8.36 4.64
C VAL A 67 9.07 -8.40 6.12
N SER A 68 8.23 -9.00 6.98
CA SER A 68 8.54 -9.10 8.42
C SER A 68 9.79 -9.93 8.71
N ILE A 69 10.07 -10.95 7.89
CA ILE A 69 11.24 -11.81 8.03
C ILE A 69 12.50 -11.04 7.59
N GLN A 70 12.47 -10.44 6.40
CA GLN A 70 13.62 -9.72 5.84
C GLN A 70 13.98 -8.48 6.68
N CYS A 71 12.98 -7.76 7.18
CA CYS A 71 13.17 -6.53 7.96
C CYS A 71 13.34 -6.78 9.47
N ARG A 72 13.47 -8.03 9.91
CA ARG A 72 13.44 -8.40 11.33
C ARG A 72 14.54 -7.73 12.14
N GLU A 73 15.77 -7.76 11.66
CA GLU A 73 16.93 -7.23 12.41
C GLU A 73 16.86 -5.72 12.62
N HIS A 74 16.19 -5.00 11.72
CA HIS A 74 16.10 -3.53 11.76
C HIS A 74 14.86 -3.00 12.47
N TYR A 75 13.71 -3.70 12.36
CA TYR A 75 12.41 -3.14 12.76
C TYR A 75 11.64 -4.00 13.77
N ARG A 76 12.22 -5.11 14.26
CA ARG A 76 11.61 -5.89 15.34
C ARG A 76 11.67 -5.12 16.65
N ARG A 77 10.52 -5.03 17.32
CA ARG A 77 10.34 -4.31 18.59
C ARG A 77 9.90 -5.26 19.69
N ASP A 78 10.86 -5.86 20.37
CA ASP A 78 10.56 -6.86 21.41
C ASP A 78 9.78 -6.29 22.60
N ASP A 79 9.94 -4.99 22.86
CA ASP A 79 9.16 -4.21 23.82
C ASP A 79 7.67 -4.13 23.47
N TRP A 80 7.29 -4.39 22.21
CA TRP A 80 5.89 -4.35 21.75
C TRP A 80 5.25 -5.73 21.58
N LEU A 81 5.99 -6.80 21.89
CA LEU A 81 5.48 -8.17 21.84
C LEU A 81 4.68 -8.52 23.10
N ASN A 82 3.37 -8.33 23.03
CA ASN A 82 2.43 -8.82 24.05
C ASN A 82 2.23 -10.35 23.96
N ALA A 83 1.58 -10.93 24.97
CA ALA A 83 1.35 -12.38 25.06
C ALA A 83 0.63 -12.95 23.83
N SER A 84 -0.35 -12.23 23.28
CA SER A 84 -1.08 -12.64 22.07
C SER A 84 -0.15 -12.67 20.85
N LYS A 85 0.67 -11.63 20.62
CA LYS A 85 1.63 -11.59 19.52
C LYS A 85 2.66 -12.71 19.61
N ARG A 86 3.15 -13.01 20.83
CA ARG A 86 4.08 -14.14 21.06
C ARG A 86 3.41 -15.47 20.73
N LYS A 87 2.18 -15.69 21.21
CA LYS A 87 1.40 -16.90 20.93
C LYS A 87 1.20 -17.14 19.42
N HIS A 88 0.89 -16.09 18.68
CA HIS A 88 0.62 -16.17 17.23
C HIS A 88 1.85 -15.92 16.35
N ARG A 89 3.05 -15.79 16.96
CA ARG A 89 4.31 -15.48 16.26
C ARG A 89 4.18 -14.26 15.34
N GLU A 90 3.43 -13.26 15.78
CA GLU A 90 3.19 -12.05 15.02
C GLU A 90 4.40 -11.12 15.02
N SER A 91 4.58 -10.45 13.89
CA SER A 91 5.50 -9.32 13.77
C SER A 91 4.97 -8.08 14.50
N THR A 92 5.89 -7.17 14.81
CA THR A 92 5.62 -5.80 15.28
C THR A 92 5.67 -4.77 14.15
N LEU A 93 5.80 -5.23 12.90
CA LEU A 93 5.86 -4.36 11.73
C LEU A 93 4.47 -3.97 11.23
N TRP A 94 3.51 -4.89 11.24
CA TRP A 94 2.19 -4.71 10.62
C TRP A 94 1.06 -4.62 11.64
N GLN A 95 0.07 -3.76 11.34
CA GLN A 95 -1.23 -3.81 11.99
C GLN A 95 -1.99 -5.08 11.58
N ARG A 96 -2.82 -5.60 12.50
CA ARG A 96 -3.72 -6.73 12.21
C ARG A 96 -4.80 -6.32 11.22
N ARG A 97 -5.18 -7.25 10.35
CA ARG A 97 -6.17 -7.04 9.28
C ARG A 97 -5.72 -5.94 8.32
N PHE A 98 -6.58 -5.63 7.37
CA PHE A 98 -6.48 -4.52 6.44
C PHE A 98 -7.92 -4.13 6.08
N TRP A 99 -8.07 -2.99 5.42
CA TRP A 99 -9.35 -2.60 4.85
C TRP A 99 -9.38 -3.06 3.40
N GLU A 100 -10.53 -3.57 2.97
CA GLU A 100 -10.79 -3.98 1.60
C GLU A 100 -12.11 -3.39 1.09
N HIS A 101 -12.14 -3.09 -0.20
CA HIS A 101 -13.34 -2.70 -0.93
C HIS A 101 -13.29 -3.32 -2.32
N GLN A 102 -14.41 -3.90 -2.74
CA GLN A 102 -14.55 -4.47 -4.08
C GLN A 102 -15.01 -3.37 -5.04
N ILE A 103 -14.14 -3.00 -5.97
CA ILE A 103 -14.46 -2.10 -7.08
C ILE A 103 -15.55 -2.72 -7.95
N ARG A 104 -16.61 -1.95 -8.22
CA ARG A 104 -17.82 -2.47 -8.87
C ARG A 104 -17.95 -2.06 -10.33
N ASP A 105 -17.39 -0.92 -10.69
CA ASP A 105 -17.45 -0.33 -12.01
C ASP A 105 -16.30 0.66 -12.23
N GLU A 106 -16.23 1.22 -13.44
CA GLU A 106 -15.18 2.16 -13.85
C GLU A 106 -15.22 3.48 -13.08
N SER A 107 -16.41 3.98 -12.74
CA SER A 107 -16.56 5.20 -11.93
C SER A 107 -15.98 4.99 -10.53
N ASP A 108 -16.27 3.84 -9.94
CA ASP A 108 -15.74 3.45 -8.65
C ASP A 108 -14.22 3.25 -8.68
N PHE A 109 -13.70 2.64 -9.76
CA PHE A 109 -12.25 2.52 -10.00
C PHE A 109 -11.58 3.89 -10.02
N ASN A 110 -12.09 4.81 -10.85
CA ASN A 110 -11.50 6.14 -11.03
C ASN A 110 -11.45 6.92 -9.72
N ARG A 111 -12.54 6.92 -8.93
CA ARG A 111 -12.55 7.57 -7.61
C ARG A 111 -11.52 7.00 -6.64
N HIS A 112 -11.33 5.67 -6.64
CA HIS A 112 -10.35 5.03 -5.77
C HIS A 112 -8.92 5.25 -6.25
N ALA A 113 -8.68 5.27 -7.57
CA ALA A 113 -7.37 5.60 -8.14
C ALA A 113 -6.99 7.05 -7.83
N ASP A 114 -7.91 8.00 -8.04
CA ASP A 114 -7.73 9.42 -7.71
C ASP A 114 -7.42 9.60 -6.22
N TYR A 115 -8.23 9.00 -5.33
CA TYR A 115 -7.99 9.06 -3.89
C TYR A 115 -6.61 8.52 -3.50
N LEU A 116 -6.25 7.38 -4.08
CA LEU A 116 -4.98 6.70 -3.81
C LEU A 116 -3.80 7.57 -4.24
N HIS A 117 -3.83 8.16 -5.44
CA HIS A 117 -2.74 9.00 -5.93
C HIS A 117 -2.68 10.36 -5.24
N TYR A 118 -3.82 10.90 -4.80
CA TYR A 118 -3.88 12.14 -4.02
C TYR A 118 -3.43 11.97 -2.57
N ASN A 119 -3.40 10.73 -2.06
CA ASN A 119 -3.15 10.43 -0.65
C ASN A 119 -1.86 11.06 -0.07
N PRO A 120 -0.72 11.14 -0.79
CA PRO A 120 0.48 11.82 -0.31
C PRO A 120 0.26 13.32 -0.02
N VAL A 121 -0.53 14.01 -0.85
CA VAL A 121 -0.92 15.41 -0.64
C VAL A 121 -1.87 15.53 0.54
N LYS A 122 -2.90 14.66 0.60
CA LYS A 122 -3.87 14.61 1.72
C LYS A 122 -3.18 14.48 3.07
N HIS A 123 -2.11 13.68 3.17
CA HIS A 123 -1.34 13.47 4.40
C HIS A 123 -0.20 14.48 4.61
N GLY A 124 -0.05 15.47 3.72
CA GLY A 124 0.93 16.55 3.85
C GLY A 124 2.37 16.15 3.56
N TYR A 125 2.59 15.04 2.84
CA TYR A 125 3.94 14.58 2.49
C TYR A 125 4.52 15.29 1.26
N CYS A 126 3.68 15.89 0.42
CA CYS A 126 4.10 16.71 -0.70
C CYS A 126 3.07 17.80 -1.03
N GLN A 127 3.47 18.80 -1.82
CA GLN A 127 2.59 19.88 -2.26
C GLN A 127 1.83 19.53 -3.54
N GLN A 128 2.45 18.76 -4.44
CA GLN A 128 1.83 18.21 -5.64
C GLN A 128 1.97 16.69 -5.67
N VAL A 129 0.99 16.01 -6.28
CA VAL A 129 1.02 14.54 -6.43
C VAL A 129 2.28 14.08 -7.18
N ALA A 130 2.70 14.85 -8.18
CA ALA A 130 3.91 14.60 -8.96
C ALA A 130 5.22 14.61 -8.15
N ASP A 131 5.22 15.24 -6.97
CA ASP A 131 6.42 15.28 -6.13
C ASP A 131 6.62 13.98 -5.34
N TRP A 132 5.60 13.10 -5.28
CA TRP A 132 5.69 11.85 -4.52
C TRP A 132 6.22 10.69 -5.39
N PRO A 133 7.41 10.15 -5.13
CA PRO A 133 8.03 9.16 -6.02
C PRO A 133 7.47 7.75 -5.85
N TYR A 134 6.83 7.45 -4.71
CA TYR A 134 6.46 6.08 -4.34
C TYR A 134 5.01 5.75 -4.70
N SER A 135 4.63 6.00 -5.95
CA SER A 135 3.28 5.69 -6.45
C SER A 135 3.28 5.31 -7.93
N THR A 136 2.19 4.71 -8.39
CA THR A 136 1.94 4.46 -9.83
C THR A 136 1.47 5.71 -10.57
N PHE A 137 1.38 6.88 -9.94
CA PHE A 137 0.96 8.13 -10.59
C PHE A 137 1.83 8.44 -11.82
N HIS A 138 3.14 8.29 -11.69
CA HIS A 138 4.09 8.53 -12.80
C HIS A 138 3.85 7.64 -14.01
N ARG A 139 3.41 6.40 -13.78
CA ARG A 139 2.98 5.49 -14.85
C ARG A 139 1.72 6.01 -15.54
N TYR A 140 0.74 6.45 -14.75
CA TYR A 140 -0.52 6.99 -15.27
C TYR A 140 -0.30 8.29 -16.06
N VAL A 141 0.67 9.12 -15.66
CA VAL A 141 1.09 10.28 -16.46
C VAL A 141 1.72 9.86 -17.79
N ALA A 142 2.64 8.89 -17.76
CA ALA A 142 3.28 8.38 -18.98
C ALA A 142 2.29 7.72 -19.96
N GLU A 143 1.21 7.13 -19.43
CA GLU A 143 0.12 6.52 -20.20
C GLU A 143 -0.96 7.55 -20.63
N GLY A 144 -0.83 8.82 -20.23
CA GLY A 144 -1.75 9.90 -20.61
C GLY A 144 -3.07 9.92 -19.84
N VAL A 145 -3.17 9.18 -18.73
CA VAL A 145 -4.37 9.13 -17.86
C VAL A 145 -4.47 10.39 -17.01
N TYR A 146 -3.34 10.83 -16.43
CA TYR A 146 -3.26 12.09 -15.69
C TYR A 146 -2.36 13.10 -16.38
N PRO A 147 -2.68 14.41 -16.34
CA PRO A 147 -1.67 15.43 -16.58
C PRO A 147 -0.64 15.43 -15.44
N PHE A 148 0.62 15.81 -15.73
CA PHE A 148 1.67 15.85 -14.71
C PHE A 148 1.32 16.77 -13.52
N ASN A 149 0.61 17.87 -13.78
CA ASN A 149 0.13 18.84 -12.79
C ASN A 149 -1.30 18.57 -12.31
N TRP A 150 -1.74 17.31 -12.29
CA TRP A 150 -3.13 16.92 -12.03
C TRP A 150 -3.73 17.46 -10.73
N ALA A 151 -3.02 17.32 -9.60
CA ALA A 151 -3.54 17.77 -8.31
C ALA A 151 -2.42 18.15 -7.33
N GLY A 152 -2.73 19.10 -6.45
CA GLY A 152 -1.92 19.52 -5.32
C GLY A 152 -2.79 20.05 -4.16
N VAL A 153 -2.15 20.67 -3.18
CA VAL A 153 -2.82 21.15 -1.94
C VAL A 153 -3.97 22.15 -2.18
N ALA A 154 -4.00 22.82 -3.34
CA ALA A 154 -5.07 23.75 -3.71
C ALA A 154 -6.35 23.04 -4.17
N ASP A 155 -6.23 21.77 -4.56
CA ASP A 155 -7.33 20.98 -5.12
C ASP A 155 -8.08 20.27 -4.00
N LYS A 156 -9.34 20.65 -3.79
CA LYS A 156 -10.25 19.93 -2.90
C LYS A 156 -10.89 18.77 -3.67
N LEU A 157 -10.21 17.64 -3.77
CA LEU A 157 -10.84 16.42 -4.27
C LEU A 157 -11.88 15.94 -3.23
N GLU A 158 -13.09 15.62 -3.70
CA GLU A 158 -14.09 14.93 -2.88
C GLU A 158 -13.51 13.57 -2.46
N THR A 159 -13.18 13.44 -1.17
CA THR A 159 -12.49 12.24 -0.69
C THR A 159 -13.47 11.09 -0.55
N VAL A 160 -13.17 9.96 -1.20
CA VAL A 160 -13.73 8.66 -0.82
C VAL A 160 -13.37 8.38 0.63
N THR A 161 -14.34 8.00 1.46
CA THR A 161 -14.07 7.52 2.83
C THR A 161 -13.45 6.13 2.75
N ILE A 162 -12.13 6.06 2.64
CA ILE A 162 -11.38 4.82 2.82
C ILE A 162 -11.00 4.70 4.29
N GLY A 163 -11.20 3.51 4.88
CA GLY A 163 -10.81 3.25 6.27
C GLY A 163 -9.30 3.36 6.45
N GLU A 164 -8.84 4.46 7.04
CA GLU A 164 -7.47 4.67 7.53
C GLU A 164 -7.39 4.35 9.03
#